data_AF-A0A3D0GKM2-F1
#
_entry.id   AF-A0A3D0GKM2-F1
#
_cell.length_a   1.000
_cell.length_b   1.000
_cell.length_c   1.000
_cell.angle_alpha   90.00
_cell.angle_beta   90.00
_cell.angle_gamma   90.00
#
_symmetry.space_group_name_H-M   'P 1'
#
loop_
_entity.id
_entity.type
_entity.pdbx_description
1 polymer ?
#
loop_
_entity_poly.entity_id
_entity_poly.type
_entity_poly.pdbx_seq_one_letter_code
_entity_poly.pdbx_strand_id
1 'polypeptide(L)'
;MMIAADCNMIKGQCALAYAMDQEEVVYPSREHWGQAQYLATINYFTFIGEGMAQVMHLAQTFVECKSVVSSSDGPGEAFEFTGWRIKSACDLSIGNGKLEFSLQSCRVNQKYGAALRQTDKGEMFLRESKSDLISECLPTWEMVHTYFWTLNSLNRSIIKAGELDADEFWPYAEAIGDSRSPAKV
;
A
#
# COMPACT_ATOMS: atom_id res chain seq x y z
N MET A 1 0.02 2.55 1.35
CA MET A 1 1.07 3.36 0.71
C MET A 1 1.65 2.62 -0.49
N MET A 2 1.81 3.32 -1.61
CA MET A 2 2.40 2.77 -2.83
C MET A 2 3.47 3.74 -3.33
N ILE A 3 4.58 3.21 -3.81
CA ILE A 3 5.68 3.97 -4.40
C ILE A 3 5.88 3.56 -5.86
N ALA A 4 6.45 4.44 -6.68
CA ALA A 4 6.85 4.06 -8.04
C ALA A 4 7.91 2.96 -7.99
N ALA A 5 7.79 1.95 -8.86
CA ALA A 5 8.74 0.86 -8.96
C ALA A 5 8.90 0.41 -10.41
N ASP A 6 10.07 -0.12 -10.72
CA ASP A 6 10.39 -0.74 -12.00
C ASP A 6 10.93 -2.15 -11.74
N CYS A 7 10.29 -3.14 -12.35
CA CYS A 7 10.78 -4.52 -12.32
C CYS A 7 10.86 -5.01 -13.77
N ASN A 8 12.07 -5.39 -14.20
CA ASN A 8 12.34 -5.87 -15.55
C ASN A 8 11.87 -4.89 -16.65
N MET A 9 12.12 -3.59 -16.47
CA MET A 9 11.75 -2.49 -17.39
C MET A 9 10.24 -2.25 -17.50
N ILE A 10 9.44 -2.78 -16.58
CA ILE A 10 8.00 -2.59 -16.52
C ILE A 10 7.70 -1.69 -15.32
N LYS A 11 7.35 -0.44 -15.63
CA LYS A 11 6.95 0.56 -14.65
C LYS A 11 5.62 0.19 -14.00
N GLY A 12 5.53 0.41 -12.70
CA GLY A 12 4.33 0.21 -11.91
C GLY A 12 4.47 0.86 -10.55
N GLN A 13 3.70 0.37 -9.58
CA GLN A 13 3.82 0.80 -8.19
C GLN A 13 4.00 -0.38 -7.26
N CYS A 14 4.99 -0.31 -6.37
CA CYS A 14 5.16 -1.28 -5.31
C CYS A 14 4.40 -0.83 -4.07
N ALA A 15 3.56 -1.71 -3.53
CA ALA A 15 2.87 -1.43 -2.29
C ALA A 15 3.75 -1.80 -1.10
N LEU A 16 4.11 -0.79 -0.32
CA LEU A 16 4.89 -0.96 0.90
C LEU A 16 4.03 -1.40 2.07
N ALA A 17 2.80 -0.89 2.14
CA ALA A 17 1.96 -1.10 3.30
C ALA A 17 0.48 -0.94 2.94
N TYR A 18 -0.37 -1.87 3.40
CA TYR A 18 -1.82 -1.79 3.33
C TYR A 18 -2.41 -2.02 4.72
N ALA A 19 -2.84 -0.94 5.36
CA ALA A 19 -3.68 -1.06 6.55
C ALA A 19 -5.03 -1.67 6.17
N MET A 20 -5.46 -2.67 6.94
CA MET A 20 -6.80 -3.27 6.87
C MET A 20 -7.34 -3.45 8.28
N ASP A 21 -8.65 -3.32 8.46
CA ASP A 21 -9.33 -3.51 9.75
C ASP A 21 -9.97 -4.91 9.91
N GLN A 22 -9.77 -5.78 8.91
CA GLN A 22 -10.33 -7.13 8.83
C GLN A 22 -9.21 -8.17 8.75
N GLU A 23 -9.09 -8.98 9.80
CA GLU A 23 -8.07 -10.00 9.94
C GLU A 23 -8.17 -11.08 8.84
N GLU A 24 -9.39 -11.45 8.48
CA GLU A 24 -9.72 -12.41 7.43
C GLU A 24 -9.27 -11.97 6.03
N VAL A 25 -8.97 -10.69 5.84
CA VAL A 25 -8.38 -10.16 4.60
C VAL A 25 -6.85 -10.15 4.69
N VAL A 26 -6.31 -9.75 5.85
CA VAL A 26 -4.88 -9.56 6.09
C VAL A 26 -4.09 -10.84 5.83
N TYR A 27 -4.36 -11.91 6.59
CA TYR A 27 -3.51 -13.10 6.54
C TYR A 27 -3.60 -13.83 5.20
N PRO A 28 -4.79 -14.10 4.64
CA PRO A 28 -4.87 -14.75 3.33
C PRO A 28 -4.20 -13.93 2.23
N SER A 29 -4.31 -12.59 2.25
CA SER A 29 -3.69 -11.76 1.21
C SER A 29 -2.17 -11.78 1.25
N ARG A 30 -1.59 -11.84 2.44
CA ARG A 30 -0.15 -11.99 2.64
C ARG A 30 0.31 -13.35 2.13
N GLU A 31 -0.31 -14.42 2.62
CA GLU A 31 0.09 -15.80 2.31
C GLU A 31 -0.11 -16.16 0.84
N HIS A 32 -1.25 -15.78 0.24
CA HIS A 32 -1.56 -16.14 -1.13
C HIS A 32 -0.83 -15.24 -2.12
N TRP A 33 -0.86 -13.93 -1.91
CA TRP A 33 -0.48 -12.93 -2.93
C TRP A 33 0.68 -12.01 -2.55
N GLY A 34 1.37 -12.23 -1.42
CA GLY A 34 2.50 -11.41 -1.00
C GLY A 34 2.15 -9.94 -0.80
N GLN A 35 0.89 -9.65 -0.46
CA GLN A 35 0.46 -8.28 -0.23
C GLN A 35 0.91 -7.86 1.17
N ALA A 36 1.61 -6.72 1.29
CA ALA A 36 2.11 -6.18 2.55
C ALA A 36 0.97 -5.57 3.39
N GLN A 37 0.00 -6.40 3.78
CA GLN A 37 -1.13 -6.02 4.62
C GLN A 37 -0.80 -6.18 6.09
N TYR A 38 -1.32 -5.28 6.91
CA TYR A 38 -1.24 -5.36 8.36
C TYR A 38 -2.56 -4.90 8.97
N LEU A 39 -2.83 -5.42 10.16
CA LEU A 39 -4.04 -5.07 10.90
C LEU A 39 -3.87 -3.67 11.50
N ALA A 40 -4.83 -2.78 11.26
CA ALA A 40 -4.85 -1.43 11.79
C ALA A 40 -6.28 -0.94 11.95
N THR A 41 -6.48 0.02 12.85
CA THR A 41 -7.77 0.71 12.95
C THR A 41 -7.84 1.78 11.87
N ILE A 42 -8.89 1.73 11.07
CA ILE A 42 -9.16 2.71 10.02
C ILE A 42 -10.42 3.47 10.40
N ASN A 43 -10.28 4.77 10.67
CA ASN A 43 -11.41 5.66 10.85
C ASN A 43 -11.61 6.45 9.58
N TYR A 44 -12.82 6.39 9.03
CA TYR A 44 -13.20 7.13 7.85
C TYR A 44 -14.57 7.76 8.05
N PHE A 45 -14.64 9.06 7.81
CA PHE A 45 -15.83 9.86 8.01
C PHE A 45 -16.03 10.82 6.85
N THR A 46 -17.28 10.99 6.45
CA THR A 46 -17.69 11.97 5.45
C THR A 46 -18.90 12.75 5.95
N PHE A 47 -18.88 14.06 5.76
CA PHE A 47 -19.97 14.92 6.17
C PHE A 47 -20.03 16.18 5.32
N ILE A 48 -21.13 16.36 4.59
CA ILE A 48 -21.43 17.58 3.79
C ILE A 48 -20.22 18.01 2.94
N GLY A 49 -19.63 17.08 2.18
CA GLY A 49 -18.50 17.36 1.30
C GLY A 49 -17.15 17.48 2.01
N GLU A 50 -17.07 17.30 3.32
CA GLU A 50 -15.82 17.13 4.05
C GLU A 50 -15.52 15.63 4.22
N GLY A 51 -14.26 15.26 4.07
CA GLY A 51 -13.74 13.92 4.28
C GLY A 51 -12.63 13.94 5.33
N MET A 52 -12.65 12.98 6.24
CA MET A 52 -11.54 12.71 7.13
C MET A 52 -11.24 11.20 7.14
N ALA A 53 -9.96 10.87 6.98
CA ALA A 53 -9.47 9.51 7.09
C ALA A 53 -8.27 9.48 8.04
N GLN A 54 -8.22 8.47 8.89
CA GLN A 54 -7.13 8.26 9.83
C GLN A 54 -6.82 6.78 9.93
N VAL A 55 -5.53 6.47 9.99
CA VAL A 55 -5.05 5.10 10.21
C VAL A 55 -4.25 5.06 11.49
N MET A 56 -4.60 4.10 12.35
CA MET A 56 -3.95 3.88 13.64
C MET A 56 -3.41 2.45 13.74
N HIS A 57 -2.16 2.33 14.15
CA HIS A 57 -1.52 1.04 14.44
C HIS A 57 -0.99 1.09 15.88
N LEU A 58 -1.33 0.08 16.70
CA LEU A 58 -0.97 0.04 18.12
C LEU A 58 -1.32 1.33 18.89
N ALA A 59 -2.54 1.85 18.67
CA ALA A 59 -3.06 3.09 19.24
C ALA A 59 -2.29 4.38 18.85
N GLN A 60 -1.36 4.31 17.89
CA GLN A 60 -0.67 5.47 17.35
C GLN A 60 -1.21 5.82 15.96
N THR A 61 -1.53 7.10 15.76
CA THR A 61 -1.89 7.62 14.44
C THR A 61 -0.64 7.90 13.65
N PHE A 62 -0.54 7.37 12.44
CA PHE A 62 0.62 7.57 11.57
C PHE A 62 0.25 8.14 10.19
N VAL A 63 -0.99 7.97 9.74
CA VAL A 63 -1.53 8.66 8.54
C VAL A 63 -2.85 9.33 8.87
N GLU A 64 -2.99 10.59 8.48
CA GLU A 64 -4.23 11.36 8.54
C GLU A 64 -4.42 12.10 7.21
N CYS A 65 -5.65 12.12 6.70
CA CYS A 65 -6.03 12.89 5.53
C CYS A 65 -7.30 13.66 5.84
N LYS A 66 -7.33 14.93 5.46
CA LYS A 66 -8.52 15.79 5.49
C LYS A 66 -8.75 16.33 4.11
N SER A 67 -9.99 16.34 3.65
CA SER A 67 -10.33 16.89 2.34
C SER A 67 -11.68 17.61 2.36
N VAL A 68 -11.83 18.56 1.45
CA VAL A 68 -13.11 19.20 1.15
C VAL A 68 -13.34 19.10 -0.35
N VAL A 69 -14.51 18.57 -0.73
CA VAL A 69 -14.95 18.42 -2.11
C VAL A 69 -15.00 19.81 -2.75
N SER A 70 -14.26 19.94 -3.85
CA SER A 70 -14.16 21.20 -4.59
C SER A 70 -14.97 21.18 -5.89
N SER A 71 -15.08 20.01 -6.51
CA SER A 71 -15.97 19.77 -7.65
C SER A 71 -16.44 18.31 -7.68
N SER A 72 -17.66 18.10 -8.18
CA SER A 72 -18.09 16.77 -8.56
C SER A 72 -17.76 16.56 -10.01
N ASP A 73 -16.88 15.62 -10.28
CA ASP A 73 -16.62 15.16 -11.64
C ASP A 73 -17.58 14.01 -11.93
N GLY A 74 -17.91 13.78 -13.20
CA GLY A 74 -18.63 12.56 -13.57
C GLY A 74 -17.79 11.30 -13.28
N PRO A 75 -18.34 10.09 -13.47
CA PRO A 75 -17.52 8.88 -13.47
C PRO A 75 -16.38 9.03 -14.49
N GLY A 76 -15.13 9.02 -14.01
CA GLY A 76 -13.95 9.13 -14.86
C GLY A 76 -13.77 7.91 -15.77
N GLU A 77 -12.90 8.03 -16.78
CA GLU A 77 -12.56 6.91 -17.66
C GLU A 77 -11.94 5.74 -16.88
N ALA A 78 -12.19 4.52 -17.37
CA ALA A 78 -11.55 3.34 -16.81
C ALA A 78 -10.03 3.42 -17.01
N PHE A 79 -9.28 3.05 -15.98
CA PHE A 79 -7.83 3.10 -15.97
C PHE A 79 -7.23 1.76 -15.56
N GLU A 80 -5.99 1.55 -15.98
CA GLU A 80 -5.21 0.35 -15.66
C GLU A 80 -4.07 0.70 -14.71
N PHE A 81 -3.81 -0.23 -13.80
CA PHE A 81 -2.82 -0.12 -12.76
C PHE A 81 -1.94 -1.36 -12.75
N THR A 82 -0.62 -1.15 -12.85
CA THR A 82 0.38 -2.20 -12.66
C THR A 82 0.96 -2.08 -11.25
N GLY A 83 0.70 -3.09 -10.42
CA GLY A 83 1.20 -3.21 -9.07
C GLY A 83 2.28 -4.28 -8.95
N TRP A 84 3.29 -4.02 -8.14
CA TRP A 84 4.34 -4.96 -7.77
C TRP A 84 4.18 -5.40 -6.32
N ARG A 85 4.33 -6.70 -6.08
CA ARG A 85 4.32 -7.32 -4.76
C ARG A 85 5.48 -8.28 -4.63
N ILE A 86 5.95 -8.48 -3.40
CA ILE A 86 7.04 -9.40 -3.06
C ILE A 86 6.46 -10.48 -2.17
N LYS A 87 6.60 -11.74 -2.58
CA LYS A 87 6.22 -12.89 -1.77
C LYS A 87 7.47 -13.49 -1.15
N SER A 88 7.51 -13.46 0.17
CA SER A 88 8.59 -13.97 1.00
C SER A 88 8.02 -14.79 2.16
N ALA A 89 8.85 -15.66 2.72
CA ALA A 89 8.63 -16.31 4.00
C ALA A 89 10.00 -16.50 4.66
N CYS A 90 10.13 -16.14 5.94
CA CYS A 90 11.36 -16.32 6.69
C CYS A 90 11.57 -17.79 7.04
N ASP A 91 12.84 -18.23 7.05
CA ASP A 91 13.27 -19.56 7.53
C ASP A 91 13.06 -19.67 9.05
N LEU A 92 13.01 -20.91 9.55
CA LEU A 92 12.92 -21.29 10.95
C LEU A 92 14.19 -20.97 11.78
N SER A 93 15.29 -20.59 11.13
CA SER A 93 16.59 -20.38 11.79
C SER A 93 16.56 -19.21 12.79
N ILE A 94 17.01 -19.46 14.02
CA ILE A 94 17.20 -18.44 15.05
C ILE A 94 18.60 -17.82 14.86
N GLY A 95 18.73 -16.68 14.18
CA GLY A 95 20.03 -16.02 13.95
C GLY A 95 20.10 -15.15 12.69
N ASN A 96 21.19 -15.27 11.92
CA ASN A 96 21.37 -14.64 10.59
C ASN A 96 20.39 -15.30 9.60
N GLY A 97 19.11 -15.03 9.78
CA GLY A 97 18.06 -15.71 9.07
C GLY A 97 18.21 -15.54 7.56
N LYS A 98 17.53 -16.42 6.84
CA LYS A 98 17.40 -16.39 5.40
C LYS A 98 15.92 -16.57 5.08
N LEU A 99 15.57 -16.43 3.81
CA LEU A 99 14.24 -16.80 3.35
C LEU A 99 14.15 -18.33 3.20
N GLU A 100 13.00 -18.90 3.57
CA GLU A 100 12.70 -20.33 3.41
C GLU A 100 12.59 -20.72 1.92
N PHE A 101 12.05 -19.80 1.12
CA PHE A 101 11.82 -19.98 -0.31
C PHE A 101 12.49 -18.87 -1.12
N SER A 102 12.74 -19.13 -2.41
CA SER A 102 13.23 -18.09 -3.31
C SER A 102 12.27 -16.90 -3.33
N LEU A 103 12.82 -15.69 -3.23
CA LEU A 103 12.06 -14.44 -3.18
C LEU A 103 11.36 -14.20 -4.52
N GLN A 104 10.04 -14.05 -4.51
CA GLN A 104 9.27 -13.92 -5.74
C GLN A 104 8.65 -12.54 -5.89
N SER A 105 8.82 -11.94 -7.07
CA SER A 105 8.02 -10.81 -7.51
C SER A 105 6.69 -11.30 -8.10
N CYS A 106 5.62 -10.57 -7.78
CA CYS A 106 4.29 -10.79 -8.32
C CYS A 106 3.84 -9.51 -9.01
N ARG A 107 3.45 -9.63 -10.28
CA ARG A 107 2.83 -8.52 -11.03
C ARG A 107 1.32 -8.62 -10.92
N VAL A 108 0.71 -7.51 -10.55
CA VAL A 108 -0.73 -7.36 -10.42
C VAL A 108 -1.18 -6.36 -11.47
N ASN A 109 -1.98 -6.81 -12.43
CA ASN A 109 -2.63 -5.90 -13.36
C ASN A 109 -4.09 -5.75 -12.93
N GLN A 110 -4.50 -4.52 -12.64
CA GLN A 110 -5.86 -4.19 -12.25
C GLN A 110 -6.45 -3.18 -13.21
N LYS A 111 -7.72 -3.37 -13.54
CA LYS A 111 -8.51 -2.41 -14.30
C LYS A 111 -9.65 -1.95 -13.43
N TYR A 112 -9.74 -0.64 -13.23
CA TYR A 112 -10.78 0.00 -12.45
C TYR A 112 -11.58 0.95 -13.34
N GLY A 113 -12.88 1.03 -13.12
CA GLY A 113 -13.64 2.22 -13.44
C GLY A 113 -13.83 3.07 -12.18
N ALA A 114 -14.43 4.24 -12.36
CA ALA A 114 -14.91 5.06 -11.26
C ALA A 114 -16.44 5.13 -11.32
N ALA A 115 -17.11 4.66 -10.27
CA ALA A 115 -18.55 4.87 -10.11
C ALA A 115 -18.86 6.30 -9.67
N LEU A 116 -17.96 6.89 -8.87
CA LEU A 116 -17.96 8.28 -8.46
C LEU A 116 -16.52 8.77 -8.36
N ARG A 117 -16.27 10.00 -8.81
CA ARG A 117 -15.01 10.70 -8.60
C ARG A 117 -15.30 12.18 -8.34
N GLN A 118 -14.73 12.73 -7.28
CA GLN A 118 -14.83 14.14 -6.96
C GLN A 118 -13.42 14.66 -6.69
N THR A 119 -13.13 15.85 -7.22
CA THR A 119 -11.85 16.51 -6.98
C THR A 119 -11.95 17.28 -5.67
N ASP A 120 -10.97 17.07 -4.81
CA ASP A 120 -10.95 17.65 -3.48
C ASP A 120 -9.72 18.52 -3.28
N LYS A 121 -9.84 19.48 -2.37
CA LYS A 121 -8.69 20.14 -1.75
C LYS A 121 -8.43 19.45 -0.43
N GLY A 122 -7.34 18.70 -0.36
CA GLY A 122 -6.98 17.96 0.84
C GLY A 122 -5.55 18.17 1.27
N GLU A 123 -5.29 17.74 2.50
CA GLU A 123 -3.99 17.70 3.14
C GLU A 123 -3.77 16.30 3.73
N MET A 124 -2.56 15.77 3.55
CA MET A 124 -2.15 14.50 4.13
C MET A 124 -1.00 14.73 5.11
N PHE A 125 -1.16 14.17 6.30
CA PHE A 125 -0.18 14.22 7.38
C PHE A 125 0.39 12.83 7.62
N LEU A 126 1.70 12.69 7.51
CA LEU A 126 2.45 11.53 7.98
C LEU A 126 3.06 11.89 9.33
N ARG A 127 2.74 11.10 10.36
CA ARG A 127 3.25 11.32 11.72
C ARG A 127 4.37 10.34 12.02
N GLU A 128 5.34 10.80 12.79
CA GLU A 128 6.40 9.92 13.31
C GLU A 128 5.80 8.75 14.08
N SER A 129 6.33 7.57 13.81
CA SER A 129 5.93 6.33 14.45
C SER A 129 7.17 5.57 14.87
N LYS A 130 7.23 5.13 16.13
CA LYS A 130 8.30 4.22 16.58
C LYS A 130 8.23 2.87 15.89
N SER A 131 7.08 2.57 15.30
CA SER A 131 6.78 1.29 14.69
C SER A 131 6.90 1.31 13.16
N ASP A 132 7.06 2.49 12.55
CA ASP A 132 7.07 2.64 11.09
C ASP A 132 7.88 3.88 10.67
N LEU A 133 8.81 3.70 9.74
CA LEU A 133 9.71 4.74 9.25
C LEU A 133 9.17 5.49 8.03
N ILE A 134 7.90 5.28 7.66
CA ILE A 134 7.25 5.94 6.53
C ILE A 134 7.45 7.46 6.52
N SER A 135 7.26 8.16 7.63
CA SER A 135 7.42 9.63 7.67
C SER A 135 8.87 10.07 7.49
N GLU A 136 9.83 9.23 7.87
CA GLU A 136 11.28 9.53 7.80
C GLU A 136 11.84 9.23 6.42
N CYS A 137 11.48 8.10 5.81
CA CYS A 137 12.00 7.69 4.51
C CYS A 137 11.20 8.23 3.32
N LEU A 138 9.90 8.50 3.51
CA LEU A 138 8.99 9.00 2.47
C LEU A 138 8.23 10.25 2.95
N PRO A 139 8.94 11.33 3.32
CA PRO A 139 8.28 12.56 3.76
C PRO A 139 7.44 13.17 2.62
N THR A 140 6.25 13.66 2.95
CA THR A 140 5.41 14.40 2.00
C THR A 140 6.07 15.74 1.67
N TRP A 141 6.44 15.95 0.41
CA TRP A 141 6.97 17.24 -0.06
C TRP A 141 5.88 18.12 -0.66
N GLU A 142 5.04 17.53 -1.50
CA GLU A 142 3.94 18.21 -2.18
C GLU A 142 2.77 17.25 -2.36
N MET A 143 1.55 17.76 -2.19
CA MET A 143 0.33 17.03 -2.50
C MET A 143 -0.18 17.47 -3.86
N VAL A 144 0.01 16.62 -4.88
CA VAL A 144 -0.30 16.96 -6.27
C VAL A 144 -1.81 16.95 -6.54
N HIS A 145 -2.50 15.90 -6.09
CA HIS A 145 -3.94 15.73 -6.28
C HIS A 145 -4.59 15.00 -5.10
N THR A 146 -5.86 15.32 -4.85
CA THR A 146 -6.72 14.59 -3.91
C THR A 146 -8.03 14.29 -4.59
N TYR A 147 -8.52 13.06 -4.41
CA TYR A 147 -9.81 12.64 -4.95
C TYR A 147 -10.60 11.89 -3.90
N PHE A 148 -11.89 12.20 -3.84
CA PHE A 148 -12.87 11.30 -3.28
C PHE A 148 -13.36 10.36 -4.38
N TRP A 149 -13.21 9.05 -4.22
CA TRP A 149 -13.58 8.11 -5.28
C TRP A 149 -14.26 6.85 -4.78
N THR A 150 -15.14 6.31 -5.62
CA THR A 150 -15.71 4.96 -5.46
C THR A 150 -15.32 4.16 -6.68
N LEU A 151 -14.47 3.15 -6.48
CA LEU A 151 -13.97 2.30 -7.56
C LEU A 151 -14.88 1.09 -7.80
N ASN A 152 -15.02 0.70 -9.07
CA ASN A 152 -15.52 -0.63 -9.44
C ASN A 152 -14.38 -1.45 -10.07
N SER A 153 -14.13 -2.63 -9.51
CA SER A 153 -13.13 -3.55 -10.05
C SER A 153 -13.66 -4.21 -11.33
N LEU A 154 -13.04 -3.91 -12.47
CA LEU A 154 -13.44 -4.45 -13.76
C LEU A 154 -12.65 -5.71 -14.13
N ASN A 155 -11.35 -5.73 -13.80
CA ASN A 155 -10.48 -6.88 -14.04
C ASN A 155 -9.34 -6.89 -13.03
N ARG A 156 -8.89 -8.08 -12.63
CA ARG A 156 -7.69 -8.30 -11.82
C ARG A 156 -7.00 -9.57 -12.29
N SER A 157 -5.71 -9.48 -12.57
CA SER A 157 -4.84 -10.64 -12.77
C SER A 157 -3.60 -10.50 -11.89
N ILE A 158 -3.12 -11.64 -11.38
CA ILE A 158 -1.89 -11.73 -10.59
C ILE A 158 -1.05 -12.83 -11.22
N ILE A 159 0.18 -12.49 -11.61
CA ILE A 159 1.13 -13.45 -12.18
C ILE A 159 2.45 -13.40 -11.43
N LYS A 160 3.14 -14.55 -11.39
CA LYS A 160 4.54 -14.62 -11.00
C LYS A 160 5.38 -13.88 -12.04
N ALA A 161 6.26 -12.97 -11.62
CA ALA A 161 6.97 -12.07 -12.53
C ALA A 161 8.49 -12.23 -12.52
N GLY A 162 9.02 -13.10 -11.65
CA GLY A 162 10.45 -13.45 -11.60
C GLY A 162 10.97 -13.51 -10.16
N GLU A 163 12.18 -14.01 -10.02
CA GLU A 163 12.88 -14.06 -8.74
C GLU A 163 13.58 -12.72 -8.46
N LEU A 164 13.72 -12.38 -7.18
CA LEU A 164 14.44 -11.21 -6.69
C LEU A 164 15.64 -11.67 -5.86
N ASP A 165 16.61 -10.77 -5.62
CA ASP A 165 17.75 -11.04 -4.75
C ASP A 165 17.29 -11.17 -3.29
N ALA A 166 17.39 -12.39 -2.75
CA ALA A 166 16.97 -12.70 -1.39
C ALA A 166 17.90 -12.10 -0.33
N ASP A 167 19.20 -12.03 -0.61
CA ASP A 167 20.21 -11.54 0.32
C ASP A 167 20.12 -10.02 0.46
N GLU A 168 19.86 -9.31 -0.66
CA GLU A 168 19.62 -7.86 -0.63
C GLU A 168 18.30 -7.51 0.07
N PHE A 169 17.27 -8.34 -0.07
CA PHE A 169 15.97 -8.11 0.56
C PHE A 169 15.94 -8.46 2.05
N TRP A 170 16.75 -9.42 2.51
CA TRP A 170 16.69 -9.94 3.88
C TRP A 170 16.67 -8.88 4.99
N PRO A 171 17.48 -7.80 4.96
CA PRO A 171 17.43 -6.73 5.96
C PRO A 171 16.07 -6.02 6.07
N TYR A 172 15.19 -6.21 5.08
CA TYR A 172 13.86 -5.60 4.98
C TYR A 172 12.73 -6.62 5.04
N ALA A 173 13.06 -7.91 5.22
CA ALA A 173 12.07 -8.99 5.31
C ALA A 173 11.21 -8.88 6.57
N GLU A 174 11.75 -8.29 7.64
CA GLU A 174 11.06 -8.04 8.90
C GLU A 174 10.81 -6.54 9.09
N ALA A 175 9.56 -6.11 8.90
CA ALA A 175 9.09 -4.84 9.43
C ALA A 175 7.77 -5.05 10.17
N ILE A 176 7.38 -4.06 10.97
CA ILE A 176 6.28 -4.24 11.93
C ILE A 176 4.96 -4.48 11.17
N GLY A 177 4.27 -5.57 11.56
CA GLY A 177 3.06 -6.04 10.88
C GLY A 177 3.29 -6.59 9.46
N ASP A 178 4.54 -6.80 9.05
CA ASP A 178 4.98 -7.08 7.67
C ASP A 178 4.59 -5.99 6.67
N SER A 179 4.46 -4.75 7.16
CA SER A 179 4.76 -3.59 6.32
C SER A 179 6.18 -3.75 5.77
N ARG A 180 6.47 -3.20 4.59
CA ARG A 180 7.82 -3.21 4.04
C ARG A 180 8.51 -1.91 4.38
N SER A 181 9.75 -2.02 4.86
CA SER A 181 10.56 -0.84 5.13
C SER A 181 10.74 -0.01 3.85
N PRO A 182 10.43 1.29 3.87
CA PRO A 182 10.68 2.19 2.75
C PRO A 182 12.18 2.45 2.52
N ALA A 183 13.07 1.97 3.39
CA ALA A 183 14.49 2.27 3.36
C ALA A 183 15.24 1.75 2.11
N LYS A 184 14.66 0.82 1.33
CA LYS A 184 15.06 0.44 -0.04
C LYS A 184 14.01 -0.50 -0.65
N VAL A 185 13.11 0.03 -1.47
CA VAL A 185 12.25 -0.71 -2.41
C VAL A 185 12.28 0.00 -3.75
#